data_AF-A0A133VHA1-F1
#
_entry.id   AF-A0A133VHA1-F1
#
_cell.length_a   1.000
_cell.length_b   1.000
_cell.length_c   1.000
_cell.angle_alpha   90.00
_cell.angle_beta   90.00
_cell.angle_gamma   90.00
#
_symmetry.space_group_name_H-M   'P 1'
#
loop_
_entity.id
_entity.type
_entity.pdbx_description
1 polymer ?
#
loop_
_entity_poly.entity_id
_entity_poly.type
_entity_poly.pdbx_seq_one_letter_code
_entity_poly.pdbx_strand_id
1 'polypeptide(L)'
;RQTRRNVVNQILDRESNRRRKKRNRNGRLPSQKFADKVTGYFVPAILTIALATVILWLTIPERINFLAEILAGTLPWIDLTLSPSMLAIFAGIATLVIACPCALGLATPTALMVGSGKGAENGILIQKGEAIQSLKDIDTIVFDKTGTMTKGKMTVTDVTSVQESKNPGDLETLQLAASAEYNSEHPIGRAIVRGFEEKSAELIESKKFETVGGKGVKSELDDREVIVGNRNFLKSKGIDPSPLEVEIEEWQKEGKTAILVAADGKLIGAVAVADTLKEDTIPAIEKLKKMGLETAMITGDNPRTAETIAEKTGINRVLAEVLPDEKANEIKQLQEEDKTVAMVGDGINDAPALTQADVGIAIGTGTDIAIEAGEIVLVRGELTGVVNAITLSRKTFDKIRQNLWWAFGYNVTMIPLAVLGIMHPLFAEAAMAMSSVTVVTNANRLKGVEIDLEKNNP
;
A
#
# COMPACT_ATOMS: atom_id res chain seq x y z
N ARG A 1 7.46 45.96 2.43
CA ARG A 1 6.74 45.56 3.68
C ARG A 1 5.64 44.54 3.42
N GLN A 2 4.83 44.69 2.35
CA GLN A 2 3.77 43.73 1.97
C GLN A 2 4.31 42.34 1.60
N THR A 3 5.41 42.26 0.85
CA THR A 3 6.04 41.00 0.44
C THR A 3 6.55 40.18 1.64
N ARG A 4 7.12 40.85 2.66
CA ARG A 4 7.54 40.18 3.91
C ARG A 4 6.35 39.67 4.72
N ARG A 5 5.21 40.36 4.72
CA ARG A 5 3.99 39.87 5.38
C ARG A 5 3.40 38.64 4.69
N ASN A 6 3.42 38.60 3.35
CA ASN A 6 2.91 37.44 2.61
C ASN A 6 3.78 36.20 2.83
N VAL A 7 5.11 36.36 2.88
CA VAL A 7 6.04 35.27 3.19
C VAL A 7 5.86 34.77 4.62
N VAL A 8 5.69 35.68 5.59
CA VAL A 8 5.44 35.29 6.99
C VAL A 8 4.09 34.58 7.14
N ASN A 9 3.04 35.03 6.46
CA ASN A 9 1.73 34.37 6.49
C ASN A 9 1.79 32.98 5.84
N GLN A 10 2.52 32.81 4.73
CA GLN A 10 2.74 31.49 4.13
C GLN A 10 3.53 30.54 5.05
N ILE A 11 4.52 31.07 5.77
CA ILE A 11 5.29 30.28 6.75
C ILE A 11 4.41 29.87 7.93
N LEU A 12 3.58 30.78 8.44
CA LEU A 12 2.66 30.52 9.54
C LEU A 12 1.55 29.53 9.15
N ASP A 13 1.01 29.63 7.93
CA ASP A 13 0.04 28.66 7.42
C ASP A 13 0.67 27.27 7.26
N ARG A 14 1.90 27.19 6.73
CA ARG A 14 2.67 25.95 6.62
C ARG A 14 2.99 25.34 7.99
N GLU A 15 3.33 26.16 8.98
CA GLU A 15 3.53 25.69 10.37
C GLU A 15 2.22 25.23 11.02
N SER A 16 1.10 25.90 10.74
CA SER A 16 -0.22 25.50 11.24
C SER A 16 -0.67 24.16 10.66
N ASN A 17 -0.44 23.94 9.36
CA ASN A 17 -0.70 22.67 8.67
C ASN A 17 0.25 21.57 9.14
N ARG A 18 1.54 21.88 9.36
CA ARG A 18 2.49 20.95 10.00
C ARG A 18 2.04 20.56 11.41
N ARG A 19 1.55 21.50 12.22
CA ARG A 19 0.99 21.22 13.57
C ARG A 19 -0.31 20.41 13.50
N ARG A 20 -1.16 20.62 12.48
CA ARG A 20 -2.37 19.80 12.24
C ARG A 20 -2.03 18.37 11.81
N LYS A 21 -1.11 18.17 10.86
CA LYS A 21 -0.62 16.84 10.44
C LYS A 21 0.08 16.12 11.61
N LYS A 22 0.91 16.81 12.40
CA LYS A 22 1.61 16.24 13.56
C LYS A 22 0.67 15.88 14.73
N ARG A 23 -0.43 16.64 14.92
CA ARG A 23 -1.50 16.27 15.88
C ARG A 23 -2.29 15.03 15.45
N ASN A 24 -2.38 14.75 14.15
CA ASN A 24 -3.06 13.54 13.65
C ASN A 24 -2.25 12.25 13.86
N ARG A 25 -0.93 12.31 14.06
CA ARG A 25 -0.10 11.11 14.34
C ARG A 25 -0.27 10.54 15.76
N ASN A 26 -0.82 11.30 16.71
CA ASN A 26 -1.01 10.87 18.12
C ASN A 26 -2.47 10.92 18.61
N GLY A 27 -3.49 10.80 17.76
CA GLY A 27 -4.86 10.88 18.27
C GLY A 27 -5.94 10.40 17.33
N ARG A 28 -6.70 9.40 17.82
CA ARG A 28 -8.01 8.86 17.39
C ARG A 28 -8.25 8.81 15.87
N LEU A 29 -8.64 7.63 15.40
CA LEU A 29 -9.05 7.34 14.02
C LEU A 29 -9.93 8.46 13.44
N PRO A 30 -9.74 8.88 12.18
CA PRO A 30 -10.62 9.82 11.50
C PRO A 30 -12.10 9.42 11.59
N SER A 31 -12.40 8.12 11.44
CA SER A 31 -13.75 7.58 11.65
C SER A 31 -14.27 7.73 13.08
N GLN A 32 -13.40 7.59 14.08
CA GLN A 32 -13.75 7.78 15.49
C GLN A 32 -14.00 9.26 15.81
N LYS A 33 -13.18 10.17 15.27
CA LYS A 33 -13.42 11.63 15.35
C LYS A 33 -14.75 12.01 14.69
N PHE A 34 -15.08 11.37 13.55
CA PHE A 34 -16.35 11.57 12.88
C PHE A 34 -17.51 11.09 13.77
N ALA A 35 -17.43 9.87 14.32
CA ALA A 35 -18.45 9.34 15.22
C ALA A 35 -18.65 10.21 16.48
N ASP A 36 -17.55 10.63 17.12
CA ASP A 36 -17.57 11.53 18.29
C ASP A 36 -18.25 12.87 17.94
N LYS A 37 -17.88 13.47 16.80
CA LYS A 37 -18.46 14.73 16.33
C LYS A 37 -19.95 14.59 16.03
N VAL A 38 -20.33 13.52 15.33
CA VAL A 38 -21.74 13.27 15.00
C VAL A 38 -22.55 13.10 16.28
N THR A 39 -22.08 12.27 17.21
CA THR A 39 -22.74 12.06 18.50
C THR A 39 -22.92 13.37 19.28
N GLY A 40 -21.89 14.24 19.27
CA GLY A 40 -21.92 15.54 19.96
C GLY A 40 -23.01 16.50 19.47
N TYR A 41 -23.39 16.44 18.19
CA TYR A 41 -24.52 17.22 17.65
C TYR A 41 -25.85 16.46 17.70
N PHE A 42 -25.80 15.15 17.47
CA PHE A 42 -26.96 14.31 17.32
C PHE A 42 -27.72 14.11 18.64
N VAL A 43 -27.01 13.87 19.75
CA VAL A 43 -27.64 13.64 21.06
C VAL A 43 -28.43 14.86 21.56
N PRO A 44 -27.87 16.09 21.59
CA PRO A 44 -28.64 17.27 21.99
C PRO A 44 -29.84 17.55 21.08
N ALA A 45 -29.68 17.34 19.77
CA ALA A 45 -30.78 17.52 18.81
C ALA A 45 -31.95 16.58 19.09
N ILE A 46 -31.69 15.30 19.34
CA ILE A 46 -32.72 14.30 19.64
C ILE A 46 -33.43 14.60 20.96
N LEU A 47 -32.68 14.96 22.01
CA LEU A 47 -33.28 15.32 23.29
C LEU A 47 -34.21 16.54 23.15
N THR A 48 -33.80 17.52 22.35
CA THR A 48 -34.62 18.70 22.05
C THR A 48 -35.87 18.31 21.26
N ILE A 49 -35.74 17.46 20.23
CA ILE A 49 -36.88 16.98 19.43
C ILE A 49 -37.85 16.19 20.31
N ALA A 50 -37.37 15.26 21.14
CA ALA A 50 -38.21 14.45 22.01
C ALA A 50 -38.97 15.30 23.04
N LEU A 51 -38.29 16.29 23.66
CA LEU A 51 -38.94 17.22 24.58
C LEU A 51 -39.99 18.07 23.85
N ALA A 52 -39.66 18.57 22.65
CA ALA A 52 -40.59 19.28 21.81
C ALA A 52 -41.81 18.42 21.45
N THR A 53 -41.62 17.13 21.10
CA THR A 53 -42.72 16.18 20.85
C THR A 53 -43.66 16.10 22.04
N VAL A 54 -43.14 15.92 23.26
CA VAL A 54 -43.98 15.84 24.47
C VAL A 54 -44.77 17.13 24.68
N ILE A 55 -44.12 18.29 24.57
CA ILE A 55 -44.78 19.61 24.74
C ILE A 55 -45.87 19.82 23.69
N LEU A 56 -45.56 19.49 22.44
CA LEU A 56 -46.47 19.61 21.30
C LEU A 56 -47.72 18.75 21.49
N TRP A 57 -47.57 17.50 21.91
CA TRP A 57 -48.68 16.60 22.22
C TRP A 57 -49.51 17.04 23.44
N LEU A 58 -48.92 17.71 24.42
CA LEU A 58 -49.65 18.24 25.58
C LEU A 58 -50.44 19.52 25.26
N THR A 59 -49.95 20.34 24.34
CA THR A 59 -50.52 21.68 24.06
C THR A 59 -51.50 21.70 22.91
N ILE A 60 -51.26 20.92 21.86
CA ILE A 60 -52.06 20.92 20.62
C ILE A 60 -52.25 19.52 20.01
N PRO A 61 -52.78 18.52 20.77
CA PRO A 61 -52.90 17.14 20.29
C PRO A 61 -53.73 17.04 19.00
N GLU A 62 -54.84 17.77 18.88
CA GLU A 62 -55.75 17.76 17.71
C GLU A 62 -55.08 18.21 16.39
N ARG A 63 -53.96 18.93 16.44
CA ARG A 63 -53.25 19.38 15.23
C ARG A 63 -52.18 18.39 14.77
N ILE A 64 -51.67 17.58 15.68
CA ILE A 64 -50.54 16.67 15.43
C ILE A 64 -51.05 15.27 15.11
N ASN A 65 -52.14 14.88 15.77
CA ASN A 65 -52.76 13.58 15.59
C ASN A 65 -53.49 13.44 14.24
N PHE A 66 -53.60 14.46 13.39
CA PHE A 66 -54.32 14.40 12.11
C PHE A 66 -53.93 13.18 11.25
N LEU A 67 -52.64 12.88 11.13
CA LEU A 67 -52.19 11.67 10.40
C LEU A 67 -52.44 10.39 11.18
N ALA A 68 -52.36 10.43 12.51
CA ALA A 68 -52.67 9.29 13.37
C ALA A 68 -54.17 8.96 13.36
N GLU A 69 -55.06 9.94 13.27
CA GLU A 69 -56.52 9.77 13.16
C GLU A 69 -56.90 9.06 11.86
N ILE A 70 -56.28 9.47 10.74
CA ILE A 70 -56.47 8.80 9.44
C ILE A 70 -56.01 7.34 9.50
N LEU A 71 -54.91 7.06 10.21
CA LEU A 71 -54.30 5.74 10.26
C LEU A 71 -54.82 4.85 11.40
N ALA A 72 -55.48 5.40 12.43
CA ALA A 72 -55.95 4.63 13.58
C ALA A 72 -56.93 3.52 13.21
N GLY A 73 -57.75 3.73 12.16
CA GLY A 73 -58.65 2.70 11.64
C GLY A 73 -57.95 1.54 10.91
N THR A 74 -56.68 1.71 10.52
CA THR A 74 -55.89 0.70 9.80
C THR A 74 -54.76 0.10 10.62
N LEU A 75 -54.20 0.86 11.58
CA LEU A 75 -53.08 0.45 12.40
C LEU A 75 -53.54 0.19 13.85
N PRO A 76 -53.67 -1.08 14.28
CA PRO A 76 -54.30 -1.44 15.55
C PRO A 76 -53.51 -1.05 16.80
N TRP A 77 -52.26 -0.61 16.65
CA TRP A 77 -51.41 -0.14 17.75
C TRP A 77 -51.55 1.36 18.05
N ILE A 78 -52.30 2.11 17.23
CA ILE A 78 -52.59 3.52 17.45
C ILE A 78 -53.87 3.62 18.29
N ASP A 79 -53.71 3.79 19.60
CA ASP A 79 -54.84 3.94 20.51
C ASP A 79 -55.02 5.42 20.92
N LEU A 80 -55.84 6.14 20.16
CA LEU A 80 -56.19 7.54 20.45
C LEU A 80 -57.20 7.69 21.60
N THR A 81 -57.68 6.58 22.21
CA THR A 81 -58.58 6.64 23.38
C THR A 81 -57.84 6.90 24.69
N LEU A 82 -56.50 6.79 24.66
CA LEU A 82 -55.63 7.09 25.79
C LEU A 82 -55.67 8.57 26.17
N SER A 83 -55.38 8.86 27.45
CA SER A 83 -55.27 10.25 27.92
C SER A 83 -54.20 11.04 27.14
N PRO A 84 -54.39 12.36 26.91
CA PRO A 84 -53.41 13.18 26.19
C PRO A 84 -51.99 13.11 26.77
N SER A 85 -51.88 13.00 28.10
CA SER A 85 -50.61 12.81 28.81
C SER A 85 -49.93 11.49 28.47
N MET A 86 -50.69 10.40 28.34
CA MET A 86 -50.12 9.11 27.94
C MET A 86 -49.64 9.15 26.49
N LEU A 87 -50.45 9.71 25.57
CA LEU A 87 -50.07 9.85 24.16
C LEU A 87 -48.79 10.67 24.00
N ALA A 88 -48.64 11.78 24.74
CA ALA A 88 -47.43 12.59 24.74
C ALA A 88 -46.20 11.80 25.23
N ILE A 89 -46.34 11.02 26.30
CA ILE A 89 -45.26 10.16 26.82
C ILE A 89 -44.91 9.06 25.81
N PHE A 90 -45.91 8.40 25.20
CA PHE A 90 -45.67 7.36 24.19
C PHE A 90 -44.94 7.90 22.96
N ALA A 91 -45.37 9.04 22.40
CA ALA A 91 -44.72 9.68 21.27
C ALA A 91 -43.30 10.15 21.62
N GLY A 92 -43.10 10.69 22.82
CA GLY A 92 -41.78 11.07 23.33
C GLY A 92 -40.83 9.89 23.49
N ILE A 93 -41.28 8.80 24.12
CA ILE A 93 -40.49 7.57 24.27
C ILE A 93 -40.18 6.96 22.91
N ALA A 94 -41.17 6.84 22.01
CA ALA A 94 -40.94 6.33 20.66
C ALA A 94 -39.89 7.16 19.91
N THR A 95 -39.96 8.49 20.03
CA THR A 95 -39.00 9.42 19.43
C THR A 95 -37.59 9.25 20.00
N LEU A 96 -37.44 9.04 21.32
CA LEU A 96 -36.14 8.78 21.94
C LEU A 96 -35.56 7.43 21.53
N VAL A 97 -36.38 6.38 21.56
CA VAL A 97 -35.96 5.00 21.25
C VAL A 97 -35.49 4.89 19.81
N ILE A 98 -36.28 5.37 18.84
CA ILE A 98 -35.93 5.28 17.42
C ILE A 98 -34.70 6.11 17.04
N ALA A 99 -34.39 7.11 17.84
CA ALA A 99 -33.31 8.04 17.55
C ALA A 99 -31.96 7.54 18.06
N CYS A 100 -31.90 6.57 18.97
CA CYS A 100 -30.65 5.97 19.44
C CYS A 100 -29.91 5.32 18.25
N PRO A 101 -28.67 5.70 17.89
CA PRO A 101 -28.02 5.18 16.69
C PRO A 101 -27.19 3.91 16.98
N CYS A 102 -27.79 2.83 17.45
CA CYS A 102 -27.08 1.58 17.82
C CYS A 102 -26.21 1.03 16.68
N ALA A 103 -26.72 1.07 15.44
CA ALA A 103 -26.00 0.55 14.27
C ALA A 103 -24.81 1.43 13.86
N LEU A 104 -24.78 2.71 14.24
CA LEU A 104 -23.70 3.64 13.90
C LEU A 104 -22.37 3.21 14.52
N GLY A 105 -22.41 2.75 15.78
CA GLY A 105 -21.23 2.27 16.50
C GLY A 105 -20.64 0.98 15.89
N LEU A 106 -21.48 0.17 15.24
CA LEU A 106 -21.06 -1.08 14.58
C LEU A 106 -20.65 -0.88 13.12
N ALA A 107 -21.19 0.14 12.44
CA ALA A 107 -21.04 0.35 11.00
C ALA A 107 -19.59 0.30 10.52
N THR A 108 -18.68 0.98 11.22
CA THR A 108 -17.26 1.06 10.84
C THR A 108 -16.46 -0.14 11.37
N PRO A 109 -16.49 -0.48 12.68
CA PRO A 109 -15.70 -1.59 13.20
C PRO A 109 -16.02 -2.94 12.55
N THR A 110 -17.29 -3.23 12.25
CA THR A 110 -17.66 -4.49 11.60
C THR A 110 -17.16 -4.56 10.16
N ALA A 111 -17.27 -3.48 9.40
CA ALA A 111 -16.74 -3.43 8.03
C ALA A 111 -15.22 -3.57 8.00
N LEU A 112 -14.50 -2.88 8.90
CA LEU A 112 -13.05 -3.01 9.04
C LEU A 112 -12.64 -4.42 9.47
N MET A 113 -13.33 -5.03 10.44
CA MET A 113 -13.05 -6.39 10.89
C MET A 113 -13.21 -7.41 9.76
N VAL A 114 -14.32 -7.34 9.00
CA VAL A 114 -14.52 -8.23 7.84
C VAL A 114 -13.50 -7.92 6.74
N GLY A 115 -13.17 -6.65 6.50
CA GLY A 115 -12.16 -6.23 5.53
C GLY A 115 -10.77 -6.76 5.86
N SER A 116 -10.32 -6.60 7.10
CA SER A 116 -9.04 -7.14 7.57
C SER A 116 -9.01 -8.66 7.51
N GLY A 117 -10.11 -9.34 7.86
CA GLY A 117 -10.22 -10.80 7.70
C GLY A 117 -10.07 -11.22 6.23
N LYS A 118 -10.75 -10.52 5.31
CA LYS A 118 -10.64 -10.77 3.87
C LYS A 118 -9.22 -10.48 3.34
N GLY A 119 -8.57 -9.43 3.85
CA GLY A 119 -7.17 -9.13 3.54
C GLY A 119 -6.25 -10.26 3.95
N ALA A 120 -6.38 -10.74 5.20
CA ALA A 120 -5.55 -11.81 5.74
C ALA A 120 -5.70 -13.12 4.92
N GLU A 121 -6.92 -13.48 4.49
CA GLU A 121 -7.17 -14.61 3.59
C GLU A 121 -6.43 -14.50 2.24
N ASN A 122 -6.10 -13.27 1.81
CA ASN A 122 -5.42 -12.97 0.55
C ASN A 122 -3.96 -12.52 0.76
N GLY A 123 -3.39 -12.76 1.95
CA GLY A 123 -1.99 -12.44 2.25
C GLY A 123 -1.71 -10.95 2.48
N ILE A 124 -2.74 -10.15 2.81
CA ILE A 124 -2.66 -8.72 3.11
C ILE A 124 -2.93 -8.54 4.59
N LEU A 125 -1.89 -8.41 5.40
CA LEU A 125 -2.00 -8.21 6.84
C LEU A 125 -2.07 -6.72 7.16
N ILE A 126 -3.21 -6.28 7.68
CA ILE A 126 -3.40 -4.91 8.14
C ILE A 126 -3.14 -4.86 9.63
N GLN A 127 -2.08 -4.16 10.06
CA GLN A 127 -1.76 -4.02 11.48
C GLN A 127 -2.53 -2.88 12.14
N LYS A 128 -2.70 -1.78 11.42
CA LYS A 128 -3.39 -0.58 11.91
C LYS A 128 -4.65 -0.34 11.10
N GLY A 129 -5.79 -0.22 11.79
CA GLY A 129 -7.07 0.05 11.14
C GLY A 129 -7.09 1.40 10.39
N GLU A 130 -6.27 2.35 10.85
CA GLU A 130 -6.00 3.65 10.20
C GLU A 130 -5.49 3.47 8.77
N ALA A 131 -4.64 2.47 8.53
CA ALA A 131 -3.95 2.28 7.25
C ALA A 131 -4.94 1.98 6.13
N ILE A 132 -5.98 1.18 6.38
CA ILE A 132 -7.05 0.96 5.40
C ILE A 132 -7.74 2.28 5.05
N GLN A 133 -7.92 3.17 6.03
CA GLN A 133 -8.58 4.47 5.81
C GLN A 133 -7.75 5.38 4.91
N SER A 134 -6.48 5.56 5.27
CA SER A 134 -5.56 6.38 4.50
C SER A 134 -5.31 5.79 3.11
N LEU A 135 -5.23 4.46 2.98
CA LEU A 135 -4.95 3.78 1.70
C LEU A 135 -5.99 4.05 0.62
N LYS A 136 -7.24 4.34 1.01
CA LYS A 136 -8.30 4.67 0.05
C LYS A 136 -8.02 6.00 -0.65
N ASP A 137 -7.46 6.95 0.09
CA ASP A 137 -7.31 8.36 -0.30
C ASP A 137 -5.90 8.68 -0.84
N ILE A 138 -5.05 7.67 -1.01
CA ILE A 138 -3.73 7.86 -1.62
C ILE A 138 -3.85 8.33 -3.07
N ASP A 139 -2.91 9.17 -3.48
CA ASP A 139 -2.76 9.65 -4.85
C ASP A 139 -1.43 9.20 -5.47
N THR A 140 -0.40 8.98 -4.64
CA THR A 140 0.96 8.67 -5.08
C THR A 140 1.47 7.41 -4.38
N ILE A 141 2.05 6.49 -5.15
CA ILE A 141 2.72 5.30 -4.63
C ILE A 141 4.21 5.37 -5.01
N VAL A 142 5.07 5.27 -4.00
CA VAL A 142 6.52 5.21 -4.15
C VAL A 142 6.98 3.79 -3.92
N PHE A 143 7.69 3.21 -4.87
CA PHE A 143 8.29 1.90 -4.79
C PHE A 143 9.78 1.99 -4.53
N ASP A 144 10.28 1.29 -3.51
CA ASP A 144 11.68 0.94 -3.49
C ASP A 144 11.99 0.01 -4.68
N LYS A 145 13.18 0.11 -5.25
CA LYS A 145 13.55 -0.74 -6.40
C LYS A 145 13.92 -2.15 -5.91
N THR A 146 15.00 -2.23 -5.15
CA THR A 146 15.66 -3.50 -4.79
C THR A 146 14.79 -4.31 -3.81
N GLY A 147 14.59 -5.60 -4.09
CA GLY A 147 13.80 -6.51 -3.23
C GLY A 147 12.28 -6.32 -3.31
N THR A 148 11.85 -5.17 -3.82
CA THR A 148 10.45 -4.79 -3.92
C THR A 148 9.97 -4.99 -5.35
N MET A 149 10.34 -4.12 -6.29
CA MET A 149 10.04 -4.28 -7.73
C MET A 149 10.88 -5.39 -8.37
N THR A 150 12.02 -5.71 -7.77
CA THR A 150 12.93 -6.75 -8.25
C THR A 150 12.90 -7.98 -7.36
N LYS A 151 13.46 -9.09 -7.84
CA LYS A 151 13.57 -10.34 -7.08
C LYS A 151 14.50 -10.21 -5.86
N GLY A 152 15.26 -9.11 -5.74
CA GLY A 152 16.18 -8.84 -4.64
C GLY A 152 17.41 -9.74 -4.66
N LYS A 153 17.66 -10.39 -5.79
CA LYS A 153 18.75 -11.34 -5.98
C LYS A 153 19.35 -11.09 -7.34
N MET A 154 20.65 -10.79 -7.37
CA MET A 154 21.40 -10.69 -8.61
C MET A 154 21.36 -12.05 -9.32
N THR A 155 21.11 -12.02 -10.63
CA THR A 155 21.10 -13.19 -11.49
C THR A 155 21.90 -12.91 -12.76
N VAL A 156 22.58 -13.93 -13.30
CA VAL A 156 23.21 -13.85 -14.60
C VAL A 156 22.11 -13.70 -15.66
N THR A 157 22.19 -12.64 -16.47
CA THR A 157 21.23 -12.38 -17.54
C THR A 157 21.80 -12.71 -18.91
N ASP A 158 23.08 -12.40 -19.13
CA ASP A 158 23.73 -12.54 -20.43
C ASP A 158 25.17 -12.98 -20.25
N VAL A 159 25.67 -13.72 -21.22
CA VAL A 159 27.07 -14.13 -21.32
C VAL A 159 27.48 -14.02 -22.78
N THR A 160 28.65 -13.46 -23.02
CA THR A 160 29.23 -13.33 -24.36
C THR A 160 30.72 -13.64 -24.34
N SER A 161 31.25 -14.13 -25.46
CA SER A 161 32.67 -14.44 -25.65
C SER A 161 33.28 -13.55 -26.72
N VAL A 162 34.62 -13.46 -26.71
CA VAL A 162 35.41 -12.66 -27.68
C VAL A 162 35.63 -13.39 -29.03
N GLN A 163 35.30 -14.69 -29.12
CA GLN A 163 35.58 -15.50 -30.33
C GLN A 163 34.83 -14.99 -31.58
N GLU A 164 35.36 -15.27 -32.78
CA GLU A 164 34.85 -14.78 -34.08
C GLU A 164 33.35 -15.04 -34.32
N SER A 165 32.82 -16.11 -33.74
CA SER A 165 31.38 -16.33 -33.57
C SER A 165 31.03 -16.04 -32.11
N LYS A 166 30.66 -14.78 -31.81
CA LYS A 166 30.11 -14.41 -30.49
C LYS A 166 28.97 -15.36 -30.17
N ASN A 167 29.16 -16.24 -29.20
CA ASN A 167 28.15 -17.24 -28.83
C ASN A 167 27.36 -16.73 -27.63
N PRO A 168 26.06 -16.36 -27.80
CA PRO A 168 25.21 -16.01 -26.68
C PRO A 168 25.14 -17.19 -25.70
N GLY A 169 25.39 -16.92 -24.42
CA GLY A 169 25.33 -17.95 -23.38
C GLY A 169 26.57 -18.84 -23.31
N ASP A 170 27.73 -18.36 -23.77
CA ASP A 170 28.99 -19.11 -23.74
C ASP A 170 29.27 -19.74 -22.37
N LEU A 171 29.29 -21.08 -22.34
CA LEU A 171 29.44 -21.84 -21.12
C LEU A 171 30.88 -21.76 -20.59
N GLU A 172 31.88 -21.62 -21.46
CA GLU A 172 33.29 -21.55 -21.06
C GLU A 172 33.58 -20.25 -20.31
N THR A 173 33.15 -19.11 -20.87
CA THR A 173 33.23 -17.82 -20.18
C THR A 173 32.54 -17.84 -18.82
N LEU A 174 31.33 -18.43 -18.75
CA LEU A 174 30.58 -18.51 -17.50
C LEU A 174 31.25 -19.45 -16.48
N GLN A 175 31.81 -20.58 -16.93
CA GLN A 175 32.55 -21.53 -16.08
C GLN A 175 33.77 -20.86 -15.45
N LEU A 176 34.59 -20.19 -16.26
CA LEU A 176 35.77 -19.47 -15.77
C LEU A 176 35.39 -18.38 -14.76
N ALA A 177 34.32 -17.63 -15.05
CA ALA A 177 33.82 -16.60 -14.14
C ALA A 177 33.34 -17.19 -12.82
N ALA A 178 32.51 -18.25 -12.87
CA ALA A 178 31.95 -18.90 -11.70
C ALA A 178 33.03 -19.58 -10.85
N SER A 179 33.98 -20.26 -11.47
CA SER A 179 35.09 -20.93 -10.76
C SER A 179 36.02 -19.92 -10.09
N ALA A 180 36.28 -18.77 -10.72
CA ALA A 180 37.08 -17.71 -10.11
C ALA A 180 36.35 -16.98 -8.97
N GLU A 181 35.02 -16.85 -9.06
CA GLU A 181 34.16 -16.21 -8.04
C GLU A 181 33.68 -17.18 -6.94
N TYR A 182 34.02 -18.47 -6.99
CA TYR A 182 33.51 -19.48 -6.06
C TYR A 182 33.78 -19.14 -4.58
N ASN A 183 34.96 -18.59 -4.29
CA ASN A 183 35.36 -18.18 -2.94
C ASN A 183 34.96 -16.73 -2.58
N SER A 184 34.17 -16.07 -3.43
CA SER A 184 33.75 -14.67 -3.27
C SER A 184 32.45 -14.57 -2.47
N GLU A 185 32.46 -13.75 -1.43
CA GLU A 185 31.25 -13.39 -0.67
C GLU A 185 30.47 -12.23 -1.30
N HIS A 186 30.97 -11.66 -2.42
CA HIS A 186 30.32 -10.54 -3.07
C HIS A 186 28.99 -10.99 -3.72
N PRO A 187 27.88 -10.24 -3.59
CA PRO A 187 26.59 -10.61 -4.17
C PRO A 187 26.63 -10.91 -5.67
N ILE A 188 27.50 -10.21 -6.40
CA ILE A 188 27.73 -10.47 -7.82
C ILE A 188 28.43 -11.81 -8.06
N GLY A 189 29.51 -12.10 -7.32
CA GLY A 189 30.23 -13.38 -7.45
C GLY A 189 29.32 -14.56 -7.17
N ARG A 190 28.55 -14.48 -6.07
CA ARG A 190 27.52 -15.47 -5.71
C ARG A 190 26.47 -15.66 -6.81
N ALA A 191 26.06 -14.59 -7.50
CA ALA A 191 25.11 -14.68 -8.61
C ALA A 191 25.69 -15.41 -9.83
N ILE A 192 26.96 -15.17 -10.15
CA ILE A 192 27.67 -15.85 -11.25
C ILE A 192 27.82 -17.33 -10.94
N VAL A 193 28.27 -17.68 -9.74
CA VAL A 193 28.39 -19.07 -9.27
C VAL A 193 27.06 -19.80 -9.39
N ARG A 194 25.99 -19.24 -8.82
CA ARG A 194 24.66 -19.85 -8.86
C ARG A 194 24.14 -20.00 -10.29
N GLY A 195 24.34 -18.98 -11.13
CA GLY A 195 23.91 -19.00 -12.54
C GLY A 195 24.64 -20.06 -13.38
N PHE A 196 25.83 -20.48 -12.97
CA PHE A 196 26.54 -21.61 -13.57
C PHE A 196 26.10 -22.96 -13.01
N GLU A 197 25.97 -23.09 -11.68
CA GLU A 197 25.52 -24.32 -11.01
C GLU A 197 24.13 -24.78 -11.49
N GLU A 198 23.22 -23.84 -11.77
CA GLU A 198 21.89 -24.13 -12.35
C GLU A 198 21.95 -24.86 -13.71
N LYS A 199 23.10 -24.84 -14.40
CA LYS A 199 23.32 -25.53 -15.68
C LYS A 199 23.94 -26.92 -15.53
N SER A 200 24.12 -27.43 -14.31
CA SER A 200 24.65 -28.78 -13.99
C SER A 200 26.04 -29.07 -14.60
N ALA A 201 26.91 -28.06 -14.66
CA ALA A 201 28.29 -28.19 -15.13
C ALA A 201 29.27 -28.14 -13.95
N GLU A 202 30.42 -28.80 -14.07
CA GLU A 202 31.43 -28.86 -13.01
C GLU A 202 32.27 -27.58 -12.94
N LEU A 203 32.51 -27.10 -11.72
CA LEU A 203 33.42 -25.98 -11.46
C LEU A 203 34.88 -26.46 -11.49
N ILE A 204 35.78 -25.58 -11.94
CA ILE A 204 37.22 -25.80 -11.90
C ILE A 204 37.72 -25.43 -10.50
N GLU A 205 38.55 -26.29 -9.91
CA GLU A 205 39.12 -26.04 -8.59
C GLU A 205 40.11 -24.87 -8.64
N SER A 206 39.91 -23.90 -7.73
CA SER A 206 40.80 -22.75 -7.58
C SER A 206 41.95 -23.05 -6.63
N LYS A 207 43.19 -23.00 -7.12
CA LYS A 207 44.40 -23.19 -6.29
C LYS A 207 44.80 -21.94 -5.49
N LYS A 208 44.54 -20.74 -6.02
CA LYS A 208 44.80 -19.46 -5.36
C LYS A 208 43.69 -18.47 -5.67
N PHE A 209 43.19 -17.78 -4.66
CA PHE A 209 42.13 -16.77 -4.78
C PHE A 209 42.56 -15.46 -4.09
N GLU A 210 42.40 -14.34 -4.79
CA GLU A 210 42.70 -13.00 -4.29
C GLU A 210 41.56 -12.04 -4.64
N THR A 211 41.09 -11.28 -3.66
CA THR A 211 40.10 -10.20 -3.88
C THR A 211 40.82 -8.87 -4.05
N VAL A 212 40.47 -8.12 -5.09
CA VAL A 212 41.00 -6.78 -5.33
C VAL A 212 39.87 -5.78 -5.10
N GLY A 213 39.91 -5.11 -3.93
CA GLY A 213 38.86 -4.21 -3.46
C GLY A 213 38.41 -3.19 -4.51
N GLY A 214 37.10 -3.16 -4.79
CA GLY A 214 36.48 -2.26 -5.77
C GLY A 214 36.81 -2.55 -7.25
N LYS A 215 37.50 -3.66 -7.55
CA LYS A 215 37.96 -4.00 -8.90
C LYS A 215 37.45 -5.36 -9.38
N GLY A 216 37.59 -6.41 -8.57
CA GLY A 216 37.20 -7.77 -8.94
C GLY A 216 37.99 -8.83 -8.17
N VAL A 217 38.07 -10.03 -8.74
CA VAL A 217 38.78 -11.18 -8.18
C VAL A 217 39.81 -11.72 -9.16
N LYS A 218 40.85 -12.35 -8.61
CA LYS A 218 41.89 -13.03 -9.35
C LYS A 218 42.00 -14.45 -8.81
N SER A 219 42.03 -15.44 -9.71
CA SER A 219 42.10 -16.85 -9.36
C SER A 219 43.05 -17.63 -10.26
N GLU A 220 43.61 -18.72 -9.75
CA GLU A 220 44.40 -19.69 -10.51
C GLU A 220 43.57 -20.95 -10.75
N LEU A 221 43.15 -21.17 -12.00
CA LEU A 221 42.27 -22.27 -12.45
C LEU A 221 43.01 -23.13 -13.49
N ASP A 222 43.21 -24.43 -13.24
CA ASP A 222 43.98 -25.33 -14.13
C ASP A 222 45.34 -24.76 -14.58
N ASP A 223 46.09 -24.16 -13.64
CA ASP A 223 47.38 -23.48 -13.86
C ASP A 223 47.31 -22.26 -14.82
N ARG A 224 46.10 -21.76 -15.11
CA ARG A 224 45.83 -20.51 -15.83
C ARG A 224 45.49 -19.39 -14.87
N GLU A 225 45.98 -18.19 -15.16
CA GLU A 225 45.65 -17.00 -14.39
C GLU A 225 44.33 -16.41 -14.91
N VAL A 226 43.28 -16.43 -14.09
CA VAL A 226 41.94 -15.94 -14.43
C VAL A 226 41.62 -14.69 -13.63
N ILE A 227 41.15 -13.66 -14.33
CA ILE A 227 40.79 -12.36 -13.77
C ILE A 227 39.33 -12.09 -14.10
N VAL A 228 38.54 -11.78 -13.08
CA VAL A 228 37.13 -11.43 -13.21
C VAL A 228 36.91 -10.07 -12.57
N GLY A 229 36.43 -9.08 -13.32
CA GLY A 229 36.20 -7.76 -12.74
C GLY A 229 35.84 -6.65 -13.71
N ASN A 230 35.95 -5.41 -13.25
CA ASN A 230 35.57 -4.23 -14.01
C ASN A 230 36.63 -3.79 -15.03
N ARG A 231 36.24 -2.87 -15.93
CA ARG A 231 37.11 -2.28 -16.97
C ARG A 231 38.45 -1.79 -16.43
N ASN A 232 38.45 -1.13 -15.27
CA ASN A 232 39.66 -0.56 -14.68
C ASN A 232 40.63 -1.64 -14.20
N PHE A 233 40.10 -2.77 -13.73
CA PHE A 233 40.94 -3.89 -13.30
C PHE A 233 41.70 -4.51 -14.47
N LEU A 234 40.99 -4.83 -15.57
CA LEU A 234 41.60 -5.42 -16.76
C LEU A 234 42.63 -4.48 -17.39
N LYS A 235 42.30 -3.18 -17.52
CA LYS A 235 43.27 -2.18 -18.01
C LYS A 235 44.52 -2.09 -17.14
N SER A 236 44.39 -2.19 -15.81
CA SER A 236 45.53 -2.21 -14.90
C SER A 236 46.44 -3.44 -15.04
N LYS A 237 45.94 -4.50 -15.69
CA LYS A 237 46.68 -5.72 -16.03
C LYS A 237 47.11 -5.77 -17.50
N GLY A 238 46.92 -4.68 -18.25
CA GLY A 238 47.30 -4.57 -19.66
C GLY A 238 46.36 -5.29 -20.62
N ILE A 239 45.15 -5.66 -20.18
CA ILE A 239 44.15 -6.36 -20.99
C ILE A 239 43.20 -5.33 -21.59
N ASP A 240 43.03 -5.35 -22.92
CA ASP A 240 42.17 -4.42 -23.65
C ASP A 240 40.70 -4.89 -23.65
N PRO A 241 39.76 -4.12 -23.05
CA PRO A 241 38.33 -4.45 -23.06
C PRO A 241 37.60 -4.05 -24.35
N SER A 242 38.24 -3.32 -25.27
CA SER A 242 37.62 -2.78 -26.48
C SER A 242 36.82 -3.78 -27.33
N PRO A 243 37.21 -5.07 -27.46
CA PRO A 243 36.45 -6.05 -28.26
C PRO A 243 34.99 -6.27 -27.82
N LEU A 244 34.65 -5.98 -26.56
CA LEU A 244 33.31 -6.14 -25.99
C LEU A 244 32.68 -4.80 -25.58
N GLU A 245 33.26 -3.66 -25.98
CA GLU A 245 32.81 -2.36 -25.48
C GLU A 245 31.37 -2.04 -25.88
N VAL A 246 30.94 -2.48 -27.06
CA VAL A 246 29.56 -2.32 -27.55
C VAL A 246 28.59 -3.09 -26.66
N GLU A 247 28.83 -4.37 -26.41
CA GLU A 247 27.98 -5.20 -25.53
C GLU A 247 27.94 -4.65 -24.10
N ILE A 248 29.09 -4.22 -23.57
CA ILE A 248 29.14 -3.65 -22.23
C ILE A 248 28.28 -2.38 -22.16
N GLU A 249 28.36 -1.50 -23.16
CA GLU A 249 27.54 -0.30 -23.22
C GLU A 249 26.04 -0.62 -23.37
N GLU A 250 25.68 -1.61 -24.19
CA GLU A 250 24.29 -2.07 -24.34
C GLU A 250 23.74 -2.62 -23.02
N TRP A 251 24.47 -3.52 -22.37
CA TRP A 251 24.09 -4.08 -21.07
C TRP A 251 23.98 -3.00 -19.99
N GLN A 252 24.90 -2.04 -19.97
CA GLN A 252 24.83 -0.90 -19.04
C GLN A 252 23.62 -0.02 -19.30
N LYS A 253 23.26 0.24 -20.56
CA LYS A 253 22.03 0.96 -20.94
C LYS A 253 20.78 0.21 -20.48
N GLU A 254 20.82 -1.12 -20.49
CA GLU A 254 19.73 -1.96 -19.99
C GLU A 254 19.64 -2.04 -18.46
N GLY A 255 20.58 -1.44 -17.74
CA GLY A 255 20.67 -1.45 -16.28
C GLY A 255 21.41 -2.66 -15.70
N LYS A 256 22.15 -3.40 -16.53
CA LYS A 256 22.92 -4.58 -16.13
C LYS A 256 24.33 -4.18 -15.72
N THR A 257 24.90 -4.90 -14.77
CA THR A 257 26.33 -4.78 -14.42
C THR A 257 27.13 -5.78 -15.23
N ALA A 258 27.96 -5.28 -16.13
CA ALA A 258 28.86 -6.10 -16.94
C ALA A 258 30.17 -6.37 -16.20
N ILE A 259 30.55 -7.64 -16.11
CA ILE A 259 31.81 -8.11 -15.55
C ILE A 259 32.61 -8.80 -16.63
N LEU A 260 33.88 -8.42 -16.75
CA LEU A 260 34.79 -8.94 -17.77
C LEU A 260 35.56 -10.13 -17.22
N VAL A 261 35.77 -11.11 -18.09
CA VAL A 261 36.49 -12.35 -17.80
C VAL A 261 37.71 -12.40 -18.69
N ALA A 262 38.87 -12.57 -18.09
CA ALA A 262 40.14 -12.71 -18.79
C ALA A 262 40.91 -13.93 -18.27
N ALA A 263 41.63 -14.61 -19.15
CA ALA A 263 42.51 -15.72 -18.82
C ALA A 263 43.83 -15.55 -19.57
N ASP A 264 44.95 -15.83 -18.90
CA ASP A 264 46.31 -15.79 -19.47
C ASP A 264 46.64 -14.47 -20.19
N GLY A 265 46.19 -13.35 -19.60
CA GLY A 265 46.40 -12.00 -20.14
C GLY A 265 45.57 -11.64 -21.37
N LYS A 266 44.55 -12.45 -21.73
CA LYS A 266 43.63 -12.18 -22.84
C LYS A 266 42.19 -12.06 -22.35
N LEU A 267 41.43 -11.16 -22.96
CA LEU A 267 39.99 -11.06 -22.74
C LEU A 267 39.31 -12.30 -23.34
N ILE A 268 38.54 -13.02 -22.52
CA ILE A 268 37.82 -14.23 -22.93
C ILE A 268 36.36 -13.90 -23.24
N GLY A 269 35.73 -13.10 -22.38
CA GLY A 269 34.31 -12.81 -22.47
C GLY A 269 33.82 -11.81 -21.42
N ALA A 270 32.51 -11.68 -21.33
CA ALA A 270 31.84 -10.88 -20.31
C ALA A 270 30.55 -11.56 -19.83
N VAL A 271 30.23 -11.35 -18.55
CA VAL A 271 29.01 -11.81 -17.90
C VAL A 271 28.23 -10.59 -17.41
N ALA A 272 26.96 -10.51 -17.78
CA ALA A 272 26.05 -9.50 -17.25
C ALA A 272 25.27 -10.08 -16.07
N VAL A 273 25.23 -9.33 -14.98
CA VAL A 273 24.35 -9.60 -13.84
C VAL A 273 23.40 -8.44 -13.62
N ALA A 274 22.17 -8.76 -13.25
CA ALA A 274 21.19 -7.76 -12.86
C ALA A 274 20.24 -8.32 -11.80
N ASP A 275 19.68 -7.42 -11.00
CA ASP A 275 18.53 -7.71 -10.18
C ASP A 275 17.28 -7.57 -11.05
N THR A 276 16.71 -8.71 -11.44
CA THR A 276 15.62 -8.75 -12.42
C THR A 276 14.29 -8.36 -11.78
N LEU A 277 13.43 -7.72 -12.58
CA LEU A 277 12.06 -7.35 -12.15
C LEU A 277 11.26 -8.61 -11.80
N LYS A 278 10.35 -8.50 -10.82
CA LYS A 278 9.34 -9.55 -10.59
C LYS A 278 8.36 -9.58 -11.76
N GLU A 279 7.87 -10.77 -12.08
CA GLU A 279 6.98 -11.00 -13.23
C GLU A 279 5.69 -10.18 -13.15
N ASP A 280 5.22 -9.91 -11.93
CA ASP A 280 4.01 -9.14 -11.66
C ASP A 280 4.21 -7.63 -11.56
N THR A 281 5.45 -7.13 -11.65
CA THR A 281 5.77 -5.70 -11.50
C THR A 281 5.07 -4.85 -12.56
N ILE A 282 5.28 -5.16 -13.83
CA ILE A 282 4.72 -4.36 -14.94
C ILE A 282 3.17 -4.41 -14.91
N PRO A 283 2.52 -5.58 -14.82
CA PRO A 283 1.06 -5.65 -14.69
C PRO A 283 0.49 -4.90 -13.48
N ALA A 284 1.19 -4.92 -12.34
CA ALA A 284 0.76 -4.20 -11.15
C ALA A 284 0.84 -2.67 -11.36
N ILE A 285 1.96 -2.16 -11.86
CA ILE A 285 2.14 -0.72 -12.13
C ILE A 285 1.08 -0.22 -13.14
N GLU A 286 0.82 -0.96 -14.21
CA GLU A 286 -0.23 -0.61 -15.18
C GLU A 286 -1.61 -0.47 -14.53
N LYS A 287 -1.97 -1.39 -13.63
CA LYS A 287 -3.25 -1.34 -12.92
C LYS A 287 -3.33 -0.15 -11.97
N LEU A 288 -2.26 0.16 -11.25
CA LEU A 288 -2.20 1.33 -10.37
C LEU A 288 -2.37 2.63 -11.16
N LYS A 289 -1.77 2.73 -12.35
CA LYS A 289 -1.99 3.86 -13.26
C LYS A 289 -3.43 3.93 -13.75
N LYS A 290 -4.04 2.81 -14.11
CA LYS A 290 -5.48 2.74 -14.46
C LYS A 290 -6.39 3.14 -13.30
N MET A 291 -5.94 2.98 -12.06
CA MET A 291 -6.63 3.46 -10.85
C MET A 291 -6.46 4.97 -10.59
N GLY A 292 -5.72 5.67 -11.45
CA GLY A 292 -5.48 7.11 -11.39
C GLY A 292 -4.36 7.52 -10.43
N LEU A 293 -3.48 6.59 -10.03
CA LEU A 293 -2.40 6.84 -9.09
C LEU A 293 -1.11 7.24 -9.81
N GLU A 294 -0.41 8.22 -9.26
CA GLU A 294 0.96 8.56 -9.67
C GLU A 294 1.92 7.50 -9.12
N THR A 295 2.71 6.88 -10.00
CA THR A 295 3.72 5.90 -9.58
C THR A 295 5.11 6.51 -9.61
N ALA A 296 5.85 6.34 -8.52
CA ALA A 296 7.22 6.80 -8.37
C ALA A 296 8.14 5.65 -7.96
N MET A 297 9.41 5.69 -8.38
CA MET A 297 10.45 4.77 -7.94
C MET A 297 11.51 5.53 -7.14
N ILE A 298 11.95 4.96 -6.02
CA ILE A 298 13.09 5.44 -5.25
C ILE A 298 14.21 4.40 -5.26
N THR A 299 15.44 4.83 -5.54
CA THR A 299 16.59 3.93 -5.66
C THR A 299 17.91 4.65 -5.37
N GLY A 300 18.89 3.91 -4.86
CA GLY A 300 20.27 4.36 -4.74
C GLY A 300 21.09 4.20 -6.02
N ASP A 301 20.51 3.60 -7.07
CA ASP A 301 21.16 3.47 -8.37
C ASP A 301 21.37 4.82 -9.05
N ASN A 302 22.28 4.84 -10.02
CA ASN A 302 22.49 6.01 -10.87
C ASN A 302 21.23 6.36 -11.69
N PRO A 303 21.08 7.63 -12.14
CA PRO A 303 19.88 8.10 -12.82
C PRO A 303 19.59 7.38 -14.13
N ARG A 304 20.62 7.04 -14.92
CA ARG A 304 20.44 6.37 -16.22
C ARG A 304 19.83 4.98 -16.05
N THR A 305 20.34 4.19 -15.11
CA THR A 305 19.80 2.86 -14.80
C THR A 305 18.37 2.96 -14.27
N ALA A 306 18.10 3.93 -13.40
CA ALA A 306 16.77 4.15 -12.85
C ALA A 306 15.76 4.58 -13.92
N GLU A 307 16.13 5.47 -14.84
CA GLU A 307 15.31 5.89 -15.99
C GLU A 307 14.97 4.71 -16.91
N THR A 308 15.94 3.86 -17.26
CA THR A 308 15.68 2.66 -18.07
C THR A 308 14.64 1.74 -17.43
N ILE A 309 14.73 1.52 -16.11
CA ILE A 309 13.76 0.69 -15.38
C ILE A 309 12.39 1.37 -15.36
N ALA A 310 12.34 2.69 -15.15
CA ALA A 310 11.10 3.44 -15.16
C ALA A 310 10.41 3.41 -16.52
N GLU A 311 11.15 3.50 -17.62
CA GLU A 311 10.61 3.35 -18.98
C GLU A 311 10.03 1.95 -19.19
N LYS A 312 10.75 0.88 -18.79
CA LYS A 312 10.29 -0.51 -18.92
C LYS A 312 9.01 -0.80 -18.12
N THR A 313 8.90 -0.22 -16.92
CA THR A 313 7.77 -0.45 -16.00
C THR A 313 6.64 0.55 -16.18
N GLY A 314 6.88 1.64 -16.91
CA GLY A 314 5.96 2.75 -17.04
C GLY A 314 5.80 3.57 -15.76
N ILE A 315 6.84 3.75 -14.95
CA ILE A 315 6.79 4.64 -13.77
C ILE A 315 6.80 6.12 -14.19
N ASN A 316 6.05 6.98 -13.46
CA ASN A 316 5.92 8.40 -13.81
C ASN A 316 7.08 9.26 -13.29
N ARG A 317 7.61 8.94 -12.11
CA ARG A 317 8.62 9.76 -11.42
C ARG A 317 9.76 8.88 -10.89
N VAL A 318 11.00 9.32 -11.06
CA VAL A 318 12.19 8.61 -10.58
C VAL A 318 12.95 9.48 -9.59
N LEU A 319 13.30 8.88 -8.45
CA LEU A 319 14.14 9.45 -7.40
C LEU A 319 15.39 8.58 -7.30
N ALA A 320 16.45 8.95 -8.02
CA ALA A 320 17.70 8.21 -8.14
C ALA A 320 18.79 8.76 -7.21
N GLU A 321 19.86 7.99 -7.00
CA GLU A 321 20.98 8.31 -6.12
C GLU A 321 20.58 8.64 -4.67
N VAL A 322 19.46 8.09 -4.20
CA VAL A 322 18.95 8.35 -2.85
C VAL A 322 19.57 7.37 -1.85
N LEU A 323 20.24 7.91 -0.83
CA LEU A 323 20.79 7.10 0.26
C LEU A 323 19.67 6.58 1.18
N PRO A 324 19.86 5.43 1.88
CA PRO A 324 18.84 4.87 2.78
C PRO A 324 18.29 5.89 3.80
N ASP A 325 19.17 6.68 4.42
CA ASP A 325 18.80 7.70 5.42
C ASP A 325 18.04 8.90 4.82
N GLU A 326 18.14 9.09 3.51
CA GLU A 326 17.51 10.20 2.77
C GLU A 326 16.13 9.82 2.22
N LYS A 327 15.82 8.52 2.08
CA LYS A 327 14.54 8.04 1.56
C LYS A 327 13.34 8.67 2.28
N ALA A 328 13.40 8.80 3.62
CA ALA A 328 12.34 9.44 4.39
C ALA A 328 12.16 10.93 4.06
N ASN A 329 13.25 11.65 3.74
CA ASN A 329 13.17 13.05 3.34
C ASN A 329 12.51 13.22 1.98
N GLU A 330 12.76 12.31 1.03
CA GLU A 330 12.09 12.30 -0.27
C GLU A 330 10.57 12.07 -0.14
N ILE A 331 10.16 11.10 0.69
CA ILE A 331 8.74 10.90 1.01
C ILE A 331 8.12 12.17 1.60
N LYS A 332 8.84 12.83 2.51
CA LYS A 332 8.38 14.08 3.11
C LYS A 332 8.26 15.22 2.09
N GLN A 333 9.17 15.32 1.12
CA GLN A 333 9.09 16.32 0.05
C GLN A 333 7.83 16.10 -0.80
N LEU A 334 7.52 14.86 -1.17
CA LEU A 334 6.27 14.52 -1.86
C LEU A 334 5.03 14.93 -1.04
N GLN A 335 5.03 14.65 0.26
CA GLN A 335 3.93 15.07 1.15
C GLN A 335 3.78 16.60 1.31
N GLU A 336 4.85 17.36 1.05
CA GLU A 336 4.84 18.83 1.02
C GLU A 336 4.31 19.38 -0.32
N GLU A 337 4.22 18.55 -1.37
CA GLU A 337 3.49 18.82 -2.63
C GLU A 337 1.97 18.58 -2.49
N ASP A 338 1.45 18.49 -1.26
CA ASP A 338 0.05 18.14 -0.94
C ASP A 338 -0.40 16.75 -1.43
N LYS A 339 0.55 15.85 -1.69
CA LYS A 339 0.29 14.44 -2.01
C LYS A 339 0.04 13.60 -0.77
N THR A 340 -0.79 12.57 -0.92
CA THR A 340 -1.01 11.49 0.05
C THR A 340 -0.25 10.26 -0.44
N VAL A 341 0.83 9.94 0.28
CA VAL A 341 1.89 9.05 -0.22
C VAL A 341 1.82 7.69 0.46
N ALA A 342 1.73 6.63 -0.35
CA ALA A 342 2.05 5.27 0.09
C ALA A 342 3.49 4.93 -0.28
N MET A 343 4.26 4.41 0.68
CA MET A 343 5.60 3.86 0.42
C MET A 343 5.51 2.33 0.43
N VAL A 344 6.12 1.71 -0.57
CA VAL A 344 6.20 0.26 -0.73
C VAL A 344 7.66 -0.16 -0.70
N GLY A 345 8.02 -1.06 0.21
CA GLY A 345 9.37 -1.63 0.20
C GLY A 345 9.52 -2.89 1.05
N ASP A 346 10.76 -3.36 1.25
CA ASP A 346 11.05 -4.64 1.90
C ASP A 346 11.13 -4.57 3.43
N GLY A 347 11.16 -3.36 3.99
CA GLY A 347 11.20 -3.05 5.41
C GLY A 347 12.58 -3.14 6.06
N ILE A 348 13.64 -3.50 5.32
CA ILE A 348 14.99 -3.63 5.87
C ILE A 348 15.75 -2.30 5.78
N ASN A 349 15.77 -1.69 4.59
CA ASN A 349 16.54 -0.47 4.31
C ASN A 349 15.69 0.80 4.22
N ASP A 350 14.38 0.65 4.33
CA ASP A 350 13.35 1.63 4.00
C ASP A 350 12.35 1.83 5.16
N ALA A 351 12.56 1.18 6.31
CA ALA A 351 11.73 1.36 7.51
C ALA A 351 11.49 2.84 7.89
N PRO A 352 12.49 3.76 7.84
CA PRO A 352 12.24 5.18 8.07
C PRO A 352 11.30 5.81 7.03
N ALA A 353 11.38 5.40 5.77
CA ALA A 353 10.53 5.88 4.69
C ALA A 353 9.10 5.34 4.80
N LEU A 354 8.95 4.04 5.12
CA LEU A 354 7.65 3.41 5.41
C LEU A 354 6.92 4.11 6.56
N THR A 355 7.64 4.45 7.63
CA THR A 355 7.06 5.16 8.79
C THR A 355 6.73 6.62 8.48
N GLN A 356 7.47 7.25 7.56
CA GLN A 356 7.25 8.65 7.18
C GLN A 356 6.06 8.82 6.23
N ALA A 357 5.74 7.81 5.40
CA ALA A 357 4.61 7.80 4.49
C ALA A 357 3.26 7.96 5.21
N ASP A 358 2.21 8.28 4.46
CA ASP A 358 0.83 8.28 4.97
C ASP A 358 0.30 6.85 5.13
N VAL A 359 0.82 5.92 4.32
CA VAL A 359 0.68 4.47 4.48
C VAL A 359 1.99 3.78 4.12
N GLY A 360 2.55 3.01 5.04
CA GLY A 360 3.69 2.13 4.78
C GLY A 360 3.23 0.71 4.44
N ILE A 361 3.66 0.19 3.28
CA ILE A 361 3.36 -1.18 2.80
C ILE A 361 4.67 -1.96 2.70
N ALA A 362 4.84 -2.97 3.56
CA ALA A 362 5.98 -3.87 3.50
C ALA A 362 5.68 -5.08 2.59
N ILE A 363 6.63 -5.49 1.75
CA ILE A 363 6.54 -6.63 0.83
C ILE A 363 7.50 -7.74 1.26
N GLY A 364 7.00 -8.98 1.35
CA GLY A 364 7.82 -10.18 1.48
C GLY A 364 7.72 -10.87 2.83
N THR A 365 8.59 -11.86 3.03
CA THR A 365 8.57 -12.79 4.17
C THR A 365 9.49 -12.39 5.34
N GLY A 366 10.21 -11.28 5.29
CA GLY A 366 11.50 -11.20 5.96
C GLY A 366 11.65 -10.12 7.03
N THR A 367 11.86 -10.56 8.27
CA THR A 367 12.31 -9.84 9.48
C THR A 367 11.23 -9.12 10.30
N ASP A 368 11.32 -9.27 11.62
CA ASP A 368 10.46 -8.57 12.59
C ASP A 368 10.45 -7.05 12.37
N ILE A 369 11.55 -6.51 11.83
CA ILE A 369 11.72 -5.08 11.51
C ILE A 369 10.75 -4.63 10.41
N ALA A 370 10.61 -5.40 9.34
CA ALA A 370 9.69 -5.09 8.25
C ALA A 370 8.22 -5.17 8.71
N ILE A 371 7.92 -6.15 9.58
CA ILE A 371 6.62 -6.30 10.21
C ILE A 371 6.34 -5.12 11.15
N GLU A 372 7.31 -4.66 11.94
CA GLU A 372 7.10 -3.52 12.86
C GLU A 372 7.00 -2.16 12.15
N ALA A 373 7.68 -1.99 11.01
CA ALA A 373 7.70 -0.73 10.28
C ALA A 373 6.49 -0.52 9.35
N GLY A 374 5.96 -1.60 8.75
CA GLY A 374 4.84 -1.54 7.81
C GLY A 374 3.47 -1.52 8.48
N GLU A 375 2.59 -0.60 8.08
CA GLU A 375 1.19 -0.61 8.55
C GLU A 375 0.34 -1.67 7.85
N ILE A 376 0.76 -2.04 6.63
CA ILE A 376 0.23 -3.15 5.83
C ILE A 376 1.42 -4.03 5.43
N VAL A 377 1.27 -5.35 5.56
CA VAL A 377 2.31 -6.33 5.20
C VAL A 377 1.76 -7.31 4.16
N LEU A 378 2.47 -7.47 3.06
CA LEU A 378 2.13 -8.38 1.96
C LEU A 378 2.96 -9.67 2.06
N VAL A 379 2.32 -10.73 2.55
CA VAL A 379 2.97 -12.00 2.89
C VAL A 379 3.51 -12.74 1.66
N ARG A 380 2.84 -12.61 0.52
CA ARG A 380 3.21 -13.33 -0.73
C ARG A 380 4.41 -12.71 -1.45
N GLY A 381 4.86 -11.52 -1.06
CA GLY A 381 6.01 -10.86 -1.68
C GLY A 381 5.76 -10.30 -3.09
N GLU A 382 4.50 -10.27 -3.53
CA GLU A 382 4.06 -9.82 -4.86
C GLU A 382 3.57 -8.36 -4.82
N LEU A 383 3.88 -7.59 -5.87
CA LEU A 383 3.34 -6.24 -6.08
C LEU A 383 1.83 -6.26 -6.40
N THR A 384 1.30 -7.34 -6.96
CA THR A 384 -0.17 -7.49 -7.12
C THR A 384 -0.91 -7.29 -5.80
N GLY A 385 -0.30 -7.69 -4.69
CA GLY A 385 -0.83 -7.50 -3.34
C GLY A 385 -1.08 -6.03 -2.99
N VAL A 386 -0.28 -5.09 -3.53
CA VAL A 386 -0.48 -3.64 -3.35
C VAL A 386 -1.79 -3.21 -4.02
N VAL A 387 -2.03 -3.67 -5.25
CA VAL A 387 -3.26 -3.38 -6.00
C VAL A 387 -4.48 -3.96 -5.28
N ASN A 388 -4.35 -5.20 -4.79
CA ASN A 388 -5.40 -5.89 -4.05
C ASN A 388 -5.71 -5.16 -2.73
N ALA A 389 -4.68 -4.66 -2.02
CA ALA A 389 -4.84 -3.90 -0.77
C ALA A 389 -5.62 -2.59 -0.99
N ILE A 390 -5.27 -1.83 -2.03
CA ILE A 390 -5.98 -0.57 -2.36
C ILE A 390 -7.42 -0.87 -2.77
N THR A 391 -7.63 -1.93 -3.57
CA THR A 391 -8.96 -2.37 -3.98
C THR A 391 -9.81 -2.77 -2.77
N LEU A 392 -9.25 -3.56 -1.85
CA LEU A 392 -9.90 -3.97 -0.61
C LEU A 392 -10.24 -2.75 0.26
N SER A 393 -9.33 -1.79 0.39
CA SER A 393 -9.56 -0.55 1.13
C SER A 393 -10.74 0.23 0.55
N ARG A 394 -10.75 0.49 -0.76
CA ARG A 394 -11.85 1.19 -1.45
C ARG A 394 -13.20 0.48 -1.23
N LYS A 395 -13.25 -0.84 -1.44
CA LYS A 395 -14.48 -1.63 -1.28
C LYS A 395 -14.95 -1.69 0.19
N THR A 396 -14.02 -1.76 1.14
CA THR A 396 -14.33 -1.70 2.59
C THR A 396 -14.97 -0.35 2.93
N PHE A 397 -14.44 0.74 2.39
CA PHE A 397 -14.99 2.07 2.59
C PHE A 397 -16.35 2.29 1.94
N ASP A 398 -16.60 1.69 0.78
CA ASP A 398 -17.93 1.69 0.18
C ASP A 398 -18.94 0.99 1.10
N LYS A 399 -18.54 -0.10 1.77
CA LYS A 399 -19.37 -0.76 2.79
C LYS A 399 -19.59 0.09 4.02
N ILE A 400 -18.57 0.78 4.51
CA ILE A 400 -18.72 1.73 5.62
C ILE A 400 -19.73 2.82 5.23
N ARG A 401 -19.62 3.41 4.04
CA ARG A 401 -20.54 4.45 3.55
C ARG A 401 -21.97 3.93 3.43
N GLN A 402 -22.16 2.72 2.91
CA GLN A 402 -23.48 2.07 2.85
C GLN A 402 -24.06 1.83 4.24
N ASN A 403 -23.25 1.33 5.18
CA ASN A 403 -23.68 1.06 6.55
C ASN A 403 -24.09 2.34 7.28
N LEU A 404 -23.32 3.43 7.12
CA LEU A 404 -23.67 4.74 7.65
C LEU A 404 -24.97 5.28 7.04
N TRP A 405 -25.14 5.11 5.72
CA TRP A 405 -26.38 5.51 5.04
C TRP A 405 -27.60 4.76 5.58
N TRP A 406 -27.49 3.43 5.79
CA TRP A 406 -28.56 2.66 6.42
C TRP A 406 -28.80 3.07 7.88
N ALA A 407 -27.73 3.26 8.66
CA ALA A 407 -27.83 3.65 10.06
C ALA A 407 -28.55 5.00 10.25
N PHE A 408 -28.32 5.98 9.36
CA PHE A 408 -29.03 7.27 9.42
C PHE A 408 -30.36 7.29 8.68
N GLY A 409 -30.49 6.58 7.56
CA GLY A 409 -31.68 6.61 6.71
C GLY A 409 -32.94 6.17 7.45
N TYR A 410 -32.85 5.10 8.25
CA TYR A 410 -33.97 4.66 9.09
C TYR A 410 -34.33 5.70 10.15
N ASN A 411 -33.35 6.26 10.87
CA ASN A 411 -33.64 7.25 11.91
C ASN A 411 -34.28 8.52 11.32
N VAL A 412 -33.77 9.03 10.19
CA VAL A 412 -34.31 10.23 9.51
C VAL A 412 -35.76 10.03 9.07
N THR A 413 -36.12 8.83 8.61
CA THR A 413 -37.48 8.53 8.14
C THR A 413 -38.45 8.22 9.27
N MET A 414 -37.98 7.55 10.32
CA MET A 414 -38.83 7.03 11.40
C MET A 414 -39.02 8.02 12.55
N ILE A 415 -38.08 8.95 12.80
CA ILE A 415 -38.24 10.02 13.81
C ILE A 415 -39.50 10.86 13.55
N PRO A 416 -39.77 11.37 12.33
CA PRO A 416 -41.00 12.10 12.04
C PRO A 416 -42.27 11.29 12.34
N LEU A 417 -42.28 9.99 12.04
CA LEU A 417 -43.42 9.12 12.34
C LEU A 417 -43.64 8.93 13.84
N ALA A 418 -42.56 8.88 14.62
CA ALA A 418 -42.63 8.84 16.08
C ALA A 418 -43.12 10.17 16.67
N VAL A 419 -42.66 11.30 16.15
CA VAL A 419 -43.13 12.64 16.53
C VAL A 419 -44.64 12.79 16.29
N LEU A 420 -45.13 12.23 15.17
CA LEU A 420 -46.55 12.21 14.81
C LEU A 420 -47.38 11.16 15.57
N GLY A 421 -46.79 10.42 16.51
CA GLY A 421 -47.50 9.41 17.32
C GLY A 421 -47.97 8.18 16.56
N ILE A 422 -47.48 7.97 15.34
CA ILE A 422 -47.83 6.81 14.49
C ILE A 422 -47.02 5.57 14.90
N MET A 423 -45.83 5.79 15.47
CA MET A 423 -44.89 4.73 15.83
C MET A 423 -45.05 4.27 17.28
N HIS A 424 -45.40 3.00 17.46
CA HIS A 424 -45.35 2.38 18.79
C HIS A 424 -43.88 2.12 19.21
N PRO A 425 -43.49 2.36 20.48
CA PRO A 425 -42.11 2.17 20.95
C PRO A 425 -41.52 0.78 20.67
N LEU A 426 -42.35 -0.28 20.73
CA LEU A 426 -41.93 -1.64 20.39
C LEU A 426 -41.44 -1.76 18.93
N PHE A 427 -42.11 -1.10 17.98
CA PHE A 427 -41.69 -1.12 16.58
C PHE A 427 -40.47 -0.23 16.35
N ALA A 428 -40.33 0.85 17.12
CA ALA A 428 -39.10 1.63 17.12
C ALA A 428 -37.89 0.77 17.51
N GLU A 429 -38.01 -0.01 18.59
CA GLU A 429 -36.96 -0.93 19.04
C GLU A 429 -36.70 -2.06 18.02
N ALA A 430 -37.76 -2.63 17.44
CA ALA A 430 -37.61 -3.65 16.39
C ALA A 430 -36.89 -3.10 15.15
N ALA A 431 -37.19 -1.87 14.73
CA ALA A 431 -36.50 -1.20 13.62
C ALA A 431 -35.02 -0.96 13.95
N MET A 432 -34.70 -0.60 15.19
CA MET A 432 -33.33 -0.44 15.68
C MET A 432 -32.53 -1.74 15.65
N ALA A 433 -33.13 -2.85 16.06
CA ALA A 433 -32.53 -4.17 15.94
C ALA A 433 -32.28 -4.56 14.46
N MET A 434 -33.27 -4.34 13.60
CA MET A 434 -33.18 -4.63 12.15
C MET A 434 -32.11 -3.78 11.44
N SER A 435 -31.92 -2.53 11.85
CA SER A 435 -30.84 -1.67 11.35
C SER A 435 -29.46 -2.27 11.65
N SER A 436 -29.27 -2.77 12.87
CA SER A 436 -28.03 -3.44 13.28
C SER A 436 -27.77 -4.72 12.48
N VAL A 437 -28.81 -5.55 12.27
CA VAL A 437 -28.72 -6.75 11.42
C VAL A 437 -28.36 -6.38 9.98
N THR A 438 -28.95 -5.31 9.43
CA THR A 438 -28.69 -4.83 8.07
C THR A 438 -27.23 -4.42 7.91
N VAL A 439 -26.70 -3.64 8.86
CA VAL A 439 -25.29 -3.21 8.86
C VAL A 439 -24.33 -4.39 8.93
N VAL A 440 -24.57 -5.34 9.84
CA VAL A 440 -23.72 -6.54 9.98
C VAL A 440 -23.78 -7.41 8.73
N THR A 441 -24.98 -7.64 8.19
CA THR A 441 -25.17 -8.41 6.96
C THR A 441 -24.48 -7.75 5.78
N ASN A 442 -24.60 -6.42 5.63
CA ASN A 442 -23.97 -5.70 4.54
C ASN A 442 -22.43 -5.69 4.65
N ALA A 443 -21.89 -5.61 5.87
CA ALA A 443 -20.46 -5.79 6.11
C ALA A 443 -19.99 -7.20 5.69
N ASN A 444 -20.73 -8.24 6.06
CA ASN A 444 -20.41 -9.63 5.69
C ASN A 444 -20.42 -9.88 4.18
N ARG A 445 -21.17 -9.11 3.38
CA ARG A 445 -21.11 -9.19 1.91
C ARG A 445 -19.72 -8.92 1.35
N LEU A 446 -18.83 -8.25 2.11
CA LEU A 446 -17.44 -8.04 1.73
C LEU A 446 -16.65 -9.36 1.63
N LYS A 447 -17.06 -10.43 2.32
CA LYS A 447 -16.41 -11.76 2.22
C LYS A 447 -16.48 -12.35 0.81
N GLY A 448 -17.59 -12.11 0.11
CA GLY A 448 -17.82 -12.59 -1.27
C GLY A 448 -17.26 -11.68 -2.35
N VAL A 449 -16.59 -10.59 -1.97
CA VAL A 449 -15.99 -9.67 -2.93
C VAL A 449 -14.68 -10.25 -3.44
N GLU A 450 -14.56 -10.37 -4.76
CA GLU A 450 -13.29 -10.69 -5.40
C GLU A 450 -12.36 -9.48 -5.33
N ILE A 451 -11.20 -9.71 -4.73
CA ILE A 451 -10.10 -8.74 -4.64
C ILE A 451 -8.85 -9.24 -5.35
N ASP A 452 -8.83 -10.52 -5.74
CA ASP A 452 -7.68 -11.16 -6.37
C ASP A 452 -7.69 -10.93 -7.88
N LEU A 453 -6.54 -10.51 -8.39
CA LEU A 453 -6.34 -10.19 -9.79
C LEU A 453 -5.91 -11.40 -10.62
N GLU A 454 -5.39 -12.46 -10.01
CA GLU A 454 -5.01 -13.68 -10.74
C GLU A 454 -6.22 -14.46 -11.24
N LYS A 455 -7.33 -14.43 -10.49
CA LYS A 455 -8.61 -15.04 -10.90
C LYS A 455 -9.35 -14.26 -11.99
N ASN A 456 -8.86 -13.08 -12.38
CA ASN A 456 -9.49 -12.20 -13.37
C ASN A 456 -8.88 -12.32 -14.77
N ASN A 457 -7.97 -13.29 -15.02
CA ASN A 457 -7.63 -13.68 -16.38
C ASN A 457 -8.59 -14.80 -16.84
N PRO A 458 -9.48 -14.55 -17.82
CA PRO A 458 -10.27 -15.59 -18.44
C PRO A 458 -9.42 -16.62 -19.21
#